data_AF-A0A838ULH5-F1
#
_entry.id   AF-A0A838ULH5-F1
#
_cell.length_a   1.000
_cell.length_b   1.000
_cell.length_c   1.000
_cell.angle_alpha   90.00
_cell.angle_beta   90.00
_cell.angle_gamma   90.00
#
_symmetry.space_group_name_H-M   'P 1'
#
loop_
_entity.id
_entity.type
_entity.pdbx_description
1 polymer ?
#
loop_
_entity_poly.entity_id
_entity_poly.type
_entity_poly.pdbx_seq_one_letter_code
_entity_poly.pdbx_strand_id
1 'polypeptide(L)'
;MYVPHPGWSASSLVMMKRGTTMVMKGKQILPVLGRLNTEFSAHRIQETTKWAKHFAPGEPLGQAIANLVAEGGTEVHKLVKQYVEMWPAGLQETIRANIYYALNTTPPTLMTFAWTPSYDYEVNVWHIDEPPPAASGITIQLKSRYPDDEHPLASALVLQETDEPGPERSAV
;
A
#
# COMPACT_ATOMS: atom_id res chain seq x y z
N MET A 1 10.78 10.27 32.56
CA MET A 1 11.59 11.44 32.18
C MET A 1 11.66 11.43 30.66
N TYR A 2 10.85 12.25 30.01
CA TYR A 2 10.71 12.30 28.54
C TYR A 2 11.73 13.31 28.00
N VAL A 3 12.58 12.87 27.07
CA VAL A 3 13.55 13.74 26.39
C VAL A 3 12.95 14.05 25.01
N PRO A 4 12.59 15.32 24.71
CA PRO A 4 12.10 15.68 23.39
C PRO A 4 13.26 15.73 22.40
N HIS A 5 13.11 15.06 21.26
CA HIS A 5 14.03 15.19 20.13
C HIS A 5 13.80 16.53 19.41
N PRO A 6 14.84 17.36 19.21
CA PRO A 6 14.75 18.61 18.45
C PRO A 6 14.98 18.32 16.96
N GLY A 7 14.13 18.86 16.10
CA GLY A 7 14.42 18.88 14.66
C GLY A 7 13.24 18.73 13.72
N TRP A 8 12.09 19.34 14.01
CA TRP A 8 11.12 19.65 12.95
C TRP A 8 11.32 21.11 12.56
N SER A 9 12.19 21.32 11.57
CA SER A 9 12.20 22.55 10.78
C SER A 9 11.35 22.29 9.53
N ALA A 10 10.42 23.20 9.25
CA ALA A 10 9.59 23.23 8.05
C ALA A 10 10.38 23.44 6.74
N SER A 11 11.68 23.14 6.72
CA SER A 11 12.63 23.53 5.67
C SER A 11 13.20 22.37 4.86
N SER A 12 12.61 21.17 4.92
CA SER A 12 12.90 20.10 3.94
C SER A 12 11.95 20.12 2.73
N LEU A 13 11.28 21.26 2.50
CA LEU A 13 10.59 21.55 1.24
C LEU A 13 11.66 21.82 0.17
N VAL A 14 12.09 20.77 -0.53
CA VAL A 14 12.86 20.92 -1.75
C VAL A 14 12.02 21.78 -2.70
N MET A 15 12.47 22.99 -3.00
CA MET A 15 11.91 23.78 -4.09
C MET A 15 12.04 22.94 -5.38
N MET A 16 10.92 22.45 -5.91
CA MET A 16 10.88 21.66 -7.14
C MET A 16 10.22 22.44 -8.27
N LYS A 17 10.85 22.39 -9.45
CA LYS A 17 10.33 22.92 -10.72
C LYS A 17 9.00 22.24 -11.07
N ARG A 18 8.07 23.03 -11.64
CA ARG A 18 6.83 22.52 -12.27
C ARG A 18 7.18 21.40 -13.25
N GLY A 19 6.57 20.21 -13.07
CA GLY A 19 6.70 19.06 -13.97
C GLY A 19 7.38 17.82 -13.39
N THR A 20 7.75 17.79 -12.11
CA THR A 20 8.37 16.61 -11.50
C THR A 20 7.29 15.67 -10.94
N THR A 21 7.16 14.46 -11.49
CA THR A 21 6.30 13.39 -10.95
C THR A 21 6.78 13.05 -9.53
N MET A 22 5.93 13.28 -8.53
CA MET A 22 6.27 12.95 -7.14
C MET A 22 6.08 11.45 -6.91
N VAL A 23 7.12 10.80 -6.41
CA VAL A 23 7.12 9.37 -6.11
C VAL A 23 7.34 9.18 -4.62
N MET A 24 6.66 8.20 -4.02
CA MET A 24 6.95 7.81 -2.65
C MET A 24 8.41 7.37 -2.59
N LYS A 25 9.20 7.94 -1.69
CA LYS A 25 10.60 7.51 -1.55
C LYS A 25 10.66 6.19 -0.81
N GLY A 26 11.65 5.35 -1.11
CA GLY A 26 11.85 4.07 -0.41
C GLY A 26 11.89 4.17 1.12
N LYS A 27 12.29 5.33 1.67
CA LYS A 27 12.28 5.59 3.12
C LYS A 27 10.88 5.80 3.72
N GLN A 28 9.86 6.06 2.92
CA GLN A 28 8.50 6.36 3.36
C GLN A 28 7.64 5.08 3.53
N ILE A 29 8.08 3.94 3.01
CA ILE A 29 7.34 2.67 3.17
C ILE A 29 7.38 2.16 4.63
N LEU A 30 8.48 2.38 5.34
CA LEU A 30 8.64 1.89 6.73
C LEU A 30 7.70 2.61 7.70
N PRO A 31 7.53 3.95 7.66
CA PRO A 31 6.50 4.63 8.46
C PRO A 31 5.08 4.15 8.16
N VAL A 32 4.73 3.92 6.90
CA VAL A 32 3.42 3.39 6.49
C VAL A 32 3.20 1.99 7.07
N LEU A 33 4.20 1.12 6.96
CA LEU A 33 4.18 -0.22 7.53
C LEU A 33 4.03 -0.20 9.05
N GLY A 34 4.78 0.69 9.72
CA GLY A 34 4.68 0.89 11.17
C GLY A 34 3.28 1.34 11.60
N ARG A 35 2.65 2.25 10.83
CA ARG A 35 1.28 2.67 11.09
C ARG A 35 0.29 1.52 10.88
N LEU A 36 0.44 0.76 9.80
CA LEU A 36 -0.42 -0.38 9.52
C LEU A 36 -0.34 -1.43 10.65
N ASN A 37 0.87 -1.79 11.08
CA ASN A 37 1.10 -2.68 12.21
C ASN A 37 0.50 -2.16 13.53
N THR A 38 0.48 -0.85 13.72
CA THR A 38 -0.17 -0.24 14.89
C THR A 38 -1.68 -0.48 14.87
N GLU A 39 -2.35 -0.29 13.72
CA GLU A 39 -3.81 -0.45 13.61
C GLU A 39 -4.26 -1.91 13.77
N PHE A 40 -3.44 -2.89 13.39
CA PHE A 40 -3.73 -4.31 13.55
C PHE A 40 -3.15 -4.95 14.82
N SER A 41 -2.63 -4.13 15.74
CA SER A 41 -2.13 -4.58 17.04
C SER A 41 -3.26 -4.89 18.03
N ALA A 42 -2.96 -5.64 19.09
CA ALA A 42 -3.91 -5.98 20.15
C ALA A 42 -4.59 -4.76 20.80
N HIS A 43 -3.95 -3.59 20.78
CA HIS A 43 -4.49 -2.36 21.38
C HIS A 43 -5.48 -1.62 20.48
N ARG A 44 -5.41 -1.80 19.16
CA ARG A 44 -6.15 -1.00 18.17
C ARG A 44 -7.14 -1.82 17.36
N ILE A 45 -6.93 -3.13 17.26
CA ILE A 45 -7.69 -3.95 16.31
C ILE A 45 -9.21 -3.88 16.53
N GLN A 46 -9.66 -3.71 17.78
CA GLN A 46 -11.09 -3.52 18.11
C GLN A 46 -11.67 -2.24 17.50
N GLU A 47 -10.87 -1.18 17.37
CA GLU A 47 -11.28 0.04 16.67
C GLU A 47 -11.20 -0.14 15.15
N THR A 48 -10.18 -0.87 14.69
CA THR A 48 -9.92 -1.15 13.27
C THR A 48 -11.02 -2.01 12.64
N THR A 49 -11.71 -2.86 13.40
CA THR A 49 -12.86 -3.64 12.88
C THR A 49 -13.97 -2.78 12.28
N LYS A 50 -14.13 -1.53 12.72
CA LYS A 50 -15.08 -0.56 12.13
C LYS A 50 -14.79 -0.27 10.66
N TRP A 51 -13.56 -0.54 10.21
CA TRP A 51 -13.11 -0.38 8.84
C TRP A 51 -13.31 -1.64 7.99
N ALA A 52 -13.78 -2.76 8.54
CA ALA A 52 -13.91 -4.04 7.82
C ALA A 52 -14.64 -3.89 6.48
N LYS A 53 -15.72 -3.09 6.42
CA LYS A 53 -16.46 -2.84 5.18
C LYS A 53 -15.61 -2.26 4.03
N HIS A 54 -14.58 -1.47 4.34
CA HIS A 54 -13.67 -0.89 3.35
C HIS A 54 -12.69 -1.92 2.76
N PHE A 55 -12.63 -3.11 3.37
CA PHE A 55 -11.87 -4.25 2.86
C PHE A 55 -12.78 -5.34 2.30
N ALA A 56 -14.08 -5.11 2.12
CA ALA A 56 -15.01 -6.11 1.55
C ALA A 56 -14.64 -6.50 0.10
N PRO A 57 -15.15 -7.64 -0.41
CA PRO A 57 -14.93 -8.04 -1.80
C PRO A 57 -15.24 -6.95 -2.82
N GLY A 58 -14.29 -6.70 -3.72
CA GLY A 58 -14.40 -5.67 -4.77
C GLY A 58 -13.99 -4.26 -4.34
N GLU A 59 -13.74 -4.00 -3.05
CA GLU A 59 -13.27 -2.70 -2.59
C GLU A 59 -11.79 -2.46 -2.97
N PRO A 60 -11.41 -1.22 -3.37
CA PRO A 60 -10.04 -0.89 -3.74
C PRO A 60 -9.10 -0.91 -2.53
N LEU A 61 -8.19 -1.88 -2.47
CA LEU A 61 -7.24 -2.05 -1.36
C LEU A 61 -6.44 -0.77 -1.09
N GLY A 62 -5.92 -0.13 -2.13
CA GLY A 62 -5.10 1.07 -1.98
C GLY A 62 -5.83 2.22 -1.29
N GLN A 63 -7.11 2.42 -1.60
CA GLN A 63 -7.93 3.42 -0.94
C GLN A 63 -8.18 3.08 0.53
N ALA A 64 -8.45 1.81 0.84
CA ALA A 64 -8.71 1.34 2.20
C ALA A 64 -7.47 1.50 3.10
N ILE A 65 -6.29 1.06 2.62
CA ILE A 65 -5.03 1.24 3.34
C ILE A 65 -4.71 2.72 3.51
N ALA A 66 -4.84 3.54 2.46
CA ALA A 66 -4.53 4.97 2.53
C ALA A 66 -5.41 5.68 3.57
N ASN A 67 -6.72 5.40 3.61
CA ASN A 67 -7.63 5.98 4.60
C ASN A 67 -7.29 5.56 6.04
N LEU A 68 -6.75 4.35 6.21
CA LEU A 68 -6.41 3.82 7.52
C LEU A 68 -5.12 4.43 8.08
N VAL A 69 -4.13 4.70 7.22
CA VAL A 69 -2.78 5.12 7.66
C VAL A 69 -2.50 6.62 7.51
N ALA A 70 -3.33 7.35 6.77
CA ALA A 70 -3.13 8.77 6.52
C ALA A 70 -4.45 9.54 6.40
N GLU A 71 -4.42 10.82 6.74
CA GLU A 71 -5.57 11.71 6.57
C GLU A 71 -5.86 11.95 5.08
N GLY A 72 -7.14 11.91 4.70
CA GLY A 72 -7.59 12.07 3.33
C GLY A 72 -7.12 13.38 2.70
N GLY A 73 -6.68 13.32 1.44
CA GLY A 73 -6.22 14.49 0.68
C GLY A 73 -4.77 14.92 0.98
N THR A 74 -4.14 14.36 2.02
CA THR A 74 -2.70 14.56 2.26
C THR A 74 -1.86 13.88 1.18
N GLU A 75 -0.62 14.33 1.03
CA GLU A 75 0.31 13.73 0.05
C GLU A 75 0.66 12.28 0.41
N VAL A 76 0.81 11.97 1.70
CA VAL A 76 1.05 10.59 2.16
C VAL A 76 -0.11 9.68 1.76
N HIS A 77 -1.35 10.16 1.90
CA HIS A 77 -2.54 9.40 1.51
C HIS A 77 -2.54 9.07 0.01
N LYS A 78 -2.31 10.06 -0.85
CA LYS A 78 -2.24 9.86 -2.31
C LYS A 78 -1.14 8.88 -2.70
N LEU A 79 0.05 9.05 -2.12
CA LEU A 79 1.22 8.22 -2.40
C LEU A 79 1.02 6.77 -1.96
N VAL A 80 0.43 6.53 -0.78
CA VAL A 80 0.09 5.18 -0.31
C VAL A 80 -0.91 4.53 -1.24
N LYS A 81 -1.98 5.25 -1.60
CA LYS A 81 -3.00 4.75 -2.52
C LYS A 81 -2.37 4.32 -3.84
N GLN A 82 -1.64 5.21 -4.49
CA GLN A 82 -0.97 4.93 -5.76
C GLN A 82 -0.02 3.76 -5.65
N TYR A 83 0.79 3.70 -4.59
CA TYR A 83 1.76 2.63 -4.40
C TYR A 83 1.11 1.24 -4.30
N VAL A 84 0.02 1.12 -3.55
CA VAL A 84 -0.73 -0.14 -3.42
C VAL A 84 -1.44 -0.49 -4.73
N GLU A 85 -1.99 0.51 -5.44
CA GLU A 85 -2.69 0.31 -6.72
C GLU A 85 -1.76 -0.18 -7.84
N MET A 86 -0.45 0.06 -7.74
CA MET A 86 0.54 -0.49 -8.68
C MET A 86 0.78 -1.99 -8.51
N TRP A 87 0.37 -2.61 -7.41
CA TRP A 87 0.60 -4.04 -7.20
C TRP A 87 -0.30 -4.88 -8.11
N PRO A 88 0.13 -6.09 -8.53
CA PRO A 88 -0.74 -6.99 -9.28
C PRO A 88 -2.08 -7.23 -8.55
N ALA A 89 -3.20 -7.18 -9.28
CA ALA A 89 -4.54 -7.27 -8.71
C ALA A 89 -4.76 -8.51 -7.84
N GLY A 90 -4.16 -9.66 -8.21
CA GLY A 90 -4.22 -10.89 -7.41
C GLY A 90 -3.55 -10.76 -6.03
N LEU A 91 -2.46 -9.98 -5.92
CA LEU A 91 -1.84 -9.70 -4.62
C LEU A 91 -2.69 -8.76 -3.79
N GLN A 92 -3.24 -7.71 -4.42
CA GLN A 92 -4.16 -6.79 -3.74
C GLN A 92 -5.35 -7.57 -3.17
N GLU A 93 -5.95 -8.45 -3.96
CA GLU A 93 -7.09 -9.26 -3.55
C GLU A 93 -6.72 -10.23 -2.42
N THR A 94 -5.55 -10.86 -2.49
CA THR A 94 -5.03 -11.74 -1.43
C THR A 94 -4.90 -11.00 -0.11
N ILE A 95 -4.27 -9.82 -0.12
CA ILE A 95 -4.08 -8.99 1.08
C ILE A 95 -5.44 -8.50 1.60
N ARG A 96 -6.31 -7.99 0.71
CA ARG A 96 -7.64 -7.49 1.04
C ARG A 96 -8.50 -8.57 1.71
N ALA A 97 -8.52 -9.78 1.15
CA ALA A 97 -9.29 -10.89 1.70
C ALA A 97 -8.79 -11.32 3.09
N ASN A 98 -7.48 -11.36 3.32
CA ASN A 98 -6.91 -11.67 4.63
C ASN A 98 -7.23 -10.59 5.67
N ILE A 99 -7.14 -9.31 5.29
CA ILE A 99 -7.55 -8.20 6.17
C ILE A 99 -9.04 -8.30 6.51
N TYR A 100 -9.89 -8.51 5.50
CA TYR A 100 -11.32 -8.64 5.71
C TYR A 100 -11.67 -9.80 6.63
N TYR A 101 -11.06 -10.96 6.41
CA TYR A 101 -11.20 -12.11 7.28
C TYR A 101 -10.80 -11.77 8.72
N ALA A 102 -9.59 -11.23 8.92
CA ALA A 102 -9.05 -10.93 10.24
C ALA A 102 -9.92 -9.98 11.06
N LEU A 103 -10.49 -8.96 10.41
CA LEU A 103 -11.36 -7.97 11.06
C LEU A 103 -12.77 -8.50 11.40
N ASN A 104 -13.18 -9.63 10.80
CA ASN A 104 -14.50 -10.23 11.03
C ASN A 104 -14.49 -11.48 11.93
N THR A 105 -13.32 -11.95 12.38
CA THR A 105 -13.28 -13.05 13.37
C THR A 105 -13.71 -12.58 14.76
N THR A 106 -14.13 -13.52 15.61
CA THR A 106 -14.47 -13.25 17.02
C THR A 106 -13.63 -14.14 17.93
N PRO A 107 -12.60 -13.59 18.63
CA PRO A 107 -12.13 -12.20 18.58
C PRO A 107 -11.46 -11.85 17.23
N PRO A 108 -11.29 -10.56 16.89
CA PRO A 108 -10.55 -10.13 15.70
C PRO A 108 -9.11 -10.68 15.71
N THR A 109 -8.67 -11.19 14.57
CA THR A 109 -7.36 -11.85 14.40
C THR A 109 -6.29 -10.79 14.22
N LEU A 110 -5.23 -10.85 15.03
CA LEU A 110 -4.14 -9.88 14.96
C LEU A 110 -3.42 -9.99 13.62
N MET A 111 -2.89 -8.87 13.10
CA MET A 111 -2.10 -8.92 11.87
C MET A 111 -0.76 -8.21 12.02
N THR A 112 0.26 -8.80 11.39
CA THR A 112 1.58 -8.20 11.21
C THR A 112 1.89 -8.11 9.73
N PHE A 113 2.35 -6.94 9.30
CA PHE A 113 2.79 -6.65 7.96
C PHE A 113 4.31 -6.48 7.97
N ALA A 114 4.97 -7.23 7.10
CA ALA A 114 6.38 -7.11 6.80
C ALA A 114 6.56 -6.72 5.34
N TRP A 115 7.64 -5.99 5.06
CA TRP A 115 8.00 -5.65 3.70
C TRP A 115 9.50 -5.83 3.48
N THR A 116 9.86 -6.36 2.32
CA THR A 116 11.25 -6.49 1.89
C THR A 116 11.40 -6.07 0.43
N PRO A 117 12.44 -5.30 0.08
CA PRO A 117 12.69 -4.91 -1.30
C PRO A 117 12.99 -6.13 -2.17
N SER A 118 12.39 -6.18 -3.35
CA SER A 118 12.55 -7.25 -4.35
C SER A 118 12.16 -6.74 -5.73
N TYR A 119 12.73 -7.30 -6.79
CA TYR A 119 12.30 -6.98 -8.14
C TYR A 119 11.01 -7.69 -8.55
N ASP A 120 10.74 -8.84 -7.94
CA ASP A 120 9.51 -9.60 -8.10
C ASP A 120 8.47 -9.19 -7.05
N TYR A 121 7.20 -9.22 -7.45
CA TYR A 121 6.05 -9.08 -6.57
C TYR A 121 5.65 -10.43 -5.99
N GLU A 122 5.66 -10.54 -4.66
CA GLU A 122 5.30 -11.78 -3.95
C GLU A 122 4.55 -11.43 -2.65
N VAL A 123 3.56 -12.24 -2.30
CA VAL A 123 2.89 -12.18 -1.00
C VAL A 123 3.01 -13.53 -0.32
N ASN A 124 3.54 -13.52 0.90
CA ASN A 124 3.55 -14.68 1.77
C ASN A 124 2.56 -14.44 2.92
N VAL A 125 1.73 -15.44 3.19
CA VAL A 125 0.72 -15.41 4.24
C VAL A 125 1.00 -16.56 5.20
N TRP A 126 1.25 -16.24 6.46
CA TRP A 126 1.30 -17.24 7.53
C TRP A 126 0.13 -17.00 8.47
N HIS A 127 -0.63 -18.07 8.72
CA HIS A 127 -1.77 -18.03 9.63
C HIS A 127 -1.50 -18.95 10.81
N ILE A 128 -1.76 -18.45 12.01
CA ILE A 128 -1.73 -19.20 13.25
C ILE A 128 -3.13 -19.12 13.85
N ASP A 129 -3.78 -20.28 13.95
CA ASP A 129 -5.10 -20.45 14.54
C ASP A 129 -4.97 -20.99 15.96
N GLU A 130 -5.31 -20.17 16.96
CA GLU A 130 -5.23 -20.56 18.37
C GLU A 130 -6.62 -20.57 19.01
N PRO A 131 -6.92 -21.54 19.90
CA PRO A 131 -8.16 -21.52 20.65
C PRO A 131 -8.14 -20.40 21.70
N PRO A 132 -9.31 -19.80 22.03
CA PRO A 132 -9.40 -18.86 23.14
C PRO A 132 -8.85 -19.46 24.45
N PRO A 133 -8.12 -18.69 25.27
CA PRO A 133 -7.96 -17.23 25.21
C PRO A 133 -6.76 -16.74 24.39
N ALA A 134 -5.99 -17.63 23.75
CA ALA A 134 -4.87 -17.22 22.91
C ALA A 134 -5.38 -16.51 21.64
N ALA A 135 -4.63 -15.51 21.18
CA ALA A 135 -5.02 -14.75 20.00
C ALA A 135 -4.44 -15.41 18.74
N SER A 136 -5.31 -15.72 17.76
CA SER A 136 -4.88 -16.03 16.40
C SER A 136 -4.13 -14.85 15.79
N GLY A 137 -3.27 -15.15 14.81
CA GLY A 137 -2.45 -14.13 14.16
C GLY A 137 -2.18 -14.45 12.69
N ILE A 138 -2.22 -13.41 11.85
CA ILE A 138 -1.84 -13.47 10.44
C ILE A 138 -0.61 -12.61 10.21
N THR A 139 0.42 -13.16 9.56
CA THR A 139 1.54 -12.38 9.05
C THR A 139 1.45 -12.29 7.53
N ILE A 140 1.49 -11.07 7.01
CA ILE A 140 1.60 -10.77 5.58
C ILE A 140 3.00 -10.23 5.31
N GLN A 141 3.83 -10.95 4.57
CA GLN A 141 5.06 -10.39 4.03
C GLN A 141 4.85 -10.03 2.56
N LEU A 142 5.08 -8.76 2.24
CA LEU A 142 5.11 -8.28 0.87
C LEU A 142 6.55 -8.14 0.39
N LYS A 143 6.83 -8.70 -0.78
CA LYS A 143 8.03 -8.37 -1.57
C LYS A 143 7.60 -7.53 -2.76
N SER A 144 8.28 -6.40 -2.94
CA SER A 144 8.06 -5.52 -4.08
C SER A 144 9.24 -4.59 -4.26
N ARG A 145 9.27 -3.88 -5.39
CA ARG A 145 10.24 -2.83 -5.63
C ARG A 145 10.06 -1.70 -4.62
N TYR A 146 11.10 -0.89 -4.46
CA TYR A 146 10.94 0.39 -3.78
C TYR A 146 9.91 1.24 -4.54
N PRO A 147 9.09 2.04 -3.85
CA PRO A 147 8.09 2.86 -4.52
C PRO A 147 8.68 3.88 -5.51
N ASP A 148 9.94 4.31 -5.32
CA ASP A 148 10.70 5.22 -6.18
C ASP A 148 11.59 4.54 -7.23
N ASP A 149 11.52 3.22 -7.38
CA ASP A 149 12.25 2.48 -8.42
C ASP A 149 11.43 2.42 -9.71
N GLU A 150 11.97 2.94 -10.82
CA GLU A 150 11.32 2.88 -12.12
C GLU A 150 11.28 1.43 -12.63
N HIS A 151 10.08 0.95 -12.98
CA HIS A 151 9.94 -0.37 -13.59
C HIS A 151 10.56 -0.35 -15.00
N PRO A 152 11.44 -1.30 -15.37
CA PRO A 152 12.11 -1.28 -16.68
C PRO A 152 11.14 -1.44 -17.87
N LEU A 153 9.92 -1.93 -17.63
CA LEU A 153 8.84 -2.00 -18.63
C LEU A 153 7.87 -0.80 -18.60
N ALA A 154 8.04 0.17 -17.70
CA ALA A 154 7.21 1.38 -17.68
C ALA A 154 7.30 2.15 -19.01
N SER A 155 8.45 2.09 -19.68
CA SER A 155 8.67 2.66 -21.02
C SER A 155 8.17 1.76 -22.15
N ALA A 156 8.06 0.45 -21.93
CA ALA A 156 7.69 -0.52 -22.96
C ALA A 156 6.17 -0.58 -23.22
N LEU A 157 5.36 -0.20 -22.24
CA LEU A 157 3.90 -0.11 -22.38
C LEU A 157 3.43 1.16 -23.12
N VAL A 158 4.32 2.12 -23.38
CA VAL A 158 4.00 3.37 -24.11
C VAL A 158 4.09 3.20 -25.64
N LEU A 159 4.61 2.07 -26.15
CA LEU A 159 4.85 1.85 -27.59
C LEU A 159 3.81 0.97 -28.30
N GLN A 160 2.60 0.82 -27.77
CA GLN A 160 1.52 0.07 -28.44
C GLN A 160 0.23 0.85 -28.67
N GLU A 161 0.25 2.18 -28.58
CA GLU A 161 -0.82 3.02 -29.11
C GLU A 161 -0.29 3.84 -30.29
N THR A 162 -0.99 3.69 -31.43
CA THR A 162 -0.86 4.43 -32.71
C THR A 162 0.20 3.93 -33.69
N ASP A 163 -0.11 2.81 -34.35
CA ASP A 163 0.24 2.64 -35.76
C ASP A 163 -1.09 2.49 -36.54
N GLU A 164 -1.88 3.58 -36.56
CA GLU A 164 -2.97 3.70 -37.53
C GLU A 164 -2.35 4.17 -38.86
N PRO A 165 -2.54 3.44 -39.97
CA PRO A 165 -2.04 3.86 -41.26
C PRO A 165 -2.79 5.12 -41.72
N GLY A 166 -2.06 6.23 -41.86
CA GLY A 166 -2.60 7.50 -42.34
C GLY A 166 -3.25 7.38 -43.73
N PRO A 167 -4.24 8.24 -44.05
CA PRO A 167 -5.03 8.12 -45.27
C PRO A 167 -4.15 8.36 -46.50
N GLU A 168 -4.21 7.43 -47.45
CA GLU A 168 -3.61 7.57 -48.78
C GLU A 168 -4.03 8.90 -49.41
N ARG A 169 -3.03 9.70 -49.76
CA ARG A 169 -3.22 10.86 -50.63
C ARG A 169 -3.65 10.36 -52.00
N SER A 170 -4.87 10.70 -52.40
CA SER A 170 -5.28 10.67 -53.80
C SER A 170 -4.28 11.44 -54.66
N ALA A 171 -3.79 10.80 -55.72
CA ALA A 171 -3.16 11.46 -56.85
C ALA A 171 -3.66 10.81 -58.14
N VAL A 172 -4.47 11.59 -58.85
CA VAL A 172 -4.65 11.73 -60.32
C VAL A 172 -4.61 10.46 -61.17
#